data_AF-A0A1X2IZA6-F1
#
_entry.id   AF-A0A1X2IZA6-F1
#
_cell.length_a   1.000
_cell.length_b   1.000
_cell.length_c   1.000
_cell.angle_alpha   90.00
_cell.angle_beta   90.00
_cell.angle_gamma   90.00
#
_symmetry.space_group_name_H-M   'P 1'
#
loop_
_entity.id
_entity.type
_entity.pdbx_description
1 polymer ?
#
loop_
_entity_poly.entity_id
_entity_poly.type
_entity_poly.pdbx_seq_one_letter_code
_entity_poly.pdbx_strand_id
1 'polypeptide(L)'
;MESNAESSISKNTYFMDGANRFISVPMLGNTTTKGGAGISRLFEEWLANKLYHQPGPSSPNSNTMIVESNGFTNDDSVPIVVDQRLPILQDQVELVAEDILNTMKSSNYSWQRNGLEKIMIKVRTGHVYTYHSLEDGQPLITQDMEELFQQFPLFVECHVYTTSLSSSLPLQKSSTTTQLLLTVENVTINPGHPYKIMEEF
;
A
#
# COMPACT_ATOMS: atom_id res chain seq x y z
N MET A 1 6.48 -7.54 37.17
CA MET A 1 7.23 -7.78 35.93
C MET A 1 6.23 -7.79 34.81
N GLU A 2 6.06 -6.65 34.14
CA GLU A 2 5.20 -6.53 32.96
C GLU A 2 5.92 -7.23 31.80
N SER A 3 5.34 -8.32 31.31
CA SER A 3 5.82 -8.98 30.10
C SER A 3 5.55 -8.05 28.92
N ASN A 4 6.60 -7.37 28.44
CA ASN A 4 6.53 -6.54 27.25
C ASN A 4 6.07 -7.40 26.06
N ALA A 5 4.85 -7.15 25.59
CA ALA A 5 4.40 -7.69 24.31
C ALA A 5 5.36 -7.20 23.22
N GLU A 6 5.90 -8.12 22.42
CA GLU A 6 6.85 -7.80 21.37
C GLU A 6 6.10 -7.09 20.23
N SER A 7 6.22 -5.76 20.17
CA SER A 7 5.67 -4.95 19.10
C SER A 7 6.70 -4.78 17.99
N SER A 8 6.35 -5.15 16.76
CA SER A 8 7.18 -4.87 15.59
C SER A 8 6.53 -3.86 14.66
N ILE A 9 7.38 -3.06 14.02
CA ILE A 9 7.00 -2.04 13.04
C ILE A 9 7.74 -2.28 11.73
N SER A 10 7.01 -2.21 10.61
CA SER A 10 7.55 -2.18 9.25
C SER A 10 7.06 -0.91 8.57
N LYS A 11 7.95 -0.22 7.85
CA LYS A 11 7.62 0.99 7.08
C LYS A 11 8.21 0.87 5.68
N ASN A 12 7.33 0.86 4.68
CA ASN A 12 7.71 0.89 3.27
C ASN A 12 7.12 2.12 2.60
N THR A 13 7.95 2.82 1.83
CA THR A 13 7.50 3.95 1.02
C THR A 13 7.78 3.64 -0.45
N TYR A 14 6.77 3.79 -1.29
CA TYR A 14 6.83 3.56 -2.72
C TYR A 14 6.62 4.90 -3.42
N PHE A 15 7.56 5.33 -4.26
CA PHE A 15 7.39 6.52 -5.10
C PHE A 15 7.06 6.10 -6.52
N MET A 16 6.07 6.74 -7.14
CA MET A 16 5.48 6.36 -8.42
C MET A 16 5.56 7.50 -9.42
N ASP A 17 5.76 7.17 -10.70
CA ASP A 17 5.95 8.15 -11.78
C ASP A 17 4.66 8.65 -12.44
N GLY A 18 3.49 8.17 -12.01
CA GLY A 18 2.24 8.43 -12.72
C GLY A 18 1.80 7.28 -13.63
N ALA A 19 2.70 6.34 -13.92
CA ALA A 19 2.47 5.20 -14.79
C ALA A 19 2.75 3.89 -14.03
N ASN A 20 3.50 2.97 -14.65
CA ASN A 20 3.72 1.62 -14.15
C ASN A 20 5.08 1.44 -13.44
N ARG A 21 5.83 2.53 -13.23
CA ARG A 21 7.14 2.47 -12.58
C ARG A 21 7.03 3.02 -11.17
N PHE A 22 7.62 2.26 -10.24
CA PHE A 22 7.77 2.72 -8.88
C PHE A 22 9.16 2.35 -8.35
N ILE A 23 9.65 3.15 -7.41
CA ILE A 23 10.81 2.84 -6.60
C ILE A 23 10.34 2.55 -5.17
N SER A 24 10.83 1.45 -4.60
CA SER A 24 10.63 1.14 -3.18
C SER A 24 11.80 1.70 -2.39
N VAL A 25 11.49 2.53 -1.40
CA VAL A 25 12.42 3.00 -0.38
C VAL A 25 12.01 2.33 0.93
N PRO A 26 12.59 1.15 1.23
CA PRO A 26 12.38 0.52 2.53
C PRO A 26 13.01 1.41 3.60
N MET A 27 12.22 1.85 4.58
CA MET A 27 12.79 2.47 5.77
C MET A 27 13.08 1.37 6.78
N LEU A 28 14.34 1.30 7.23
CA LEU A 28 14.82 0.41 8.29
C LEU A 28 14.19 0.81 9.64
N GLY A 29 12.90 0.52 9.80
CA GLY A 29 12.20 0.51 11.09
C GLY A 29 12.35 -0.87 11.73
N ASN A 30 12.72 -0.90 13.00
CA ASN A 30 13.30 -2.06 13.67
C ASN A 30 12.46 -3.36 13.64
N THR A 31 13.15 -4.45 13.28
CA THR A 31 12.77 -5.87 13.40
C THR A 31 11.43 -6.25 12.76
N THR A 32 11.46 -6.58 11.46
CA THR A 32 10.38 -7.31 10.80
C THR A 32 10.22 -8.70 11.42
N THR A 33 9.19 -8.87 12.24
CA THR A 33 8.75 -10.22 12.64
C THR A 33 8.23 -10.96 11.41
N LYS A 34 8.25 -12.30 11.43
CA LYS A 34 7.70 -13.13 10.32
C LYS A 34 6.26 -12.74 9.96
N GLY A 35 5.48 -12.29 10.95
CA GLY A 35 4.13 -11.74 10.79
C GLY A 35 4.09 -10.46 9.96
N GLY A 36 4.83 -9.43 10.36
CA GLY A 36 4.87 -8.15 9.65
C GLY A 36 5.41 -8.24 8.22
N ALA A 37 6.38 -9.14 7.98
CA ALA A 37 6.90 -9.40 6.64
C ALA A 37 5.85 -10.00 5.69
N GLY A 38 5.00 -10.90 6.18
CA GLY A 38 3.91 -11.49 5.39
C GLY A 38 2.87 -10.45 4.96
N ILE A 39 2.50 -9.56 5.88
CA ILE A 39 1.55 -8.47 5.60
C ILE A 39 2.14 -7.46 4.61
N SER A 40 3.42 -7.10 4.79
CA SER A 40 4.11 -6.18 3.88
C SER A 40 4.14 -6.73 2.44
N ARG A 41 4.41 -8.03 2.28
CA ARG A 41 4.41 -8.70 0.98
C ARG A 41 3.02 -8.73 0.33
N LEU A 42 1.99 -8.95 1.13
CA LEU A 42 0.60 -8.90 0.65
C LEU A 42 0.23 -7.50 0.15
N PHE A 43 0.68 -6.47 0.87
CA PHE A 43 0.49 -5.09 0.44
C PHE A 43 1.22 -4.78 -0.87
N GLU A 44 2.44 -5.28 -1.04
CA GLU A 44 3.21 -5.13 -2.30
C GLU A 44 2.54 -5.84 -3.47
N GLU A 45 2.02 -7.05 -3.24
CA GLU A 45 1.26 -7.80 -4.25
C GLU A 45 -0.01 -7.07 -4.64
N TRP A 46 -0.75 -6.54 -3.66
CA TRP A 46 -1.92 -5.69 -3.89
C TRP A 46 -1.57 -4.43 -4.69
N LEU A 47 -0.52 -3.71 -4.28
CA LEU A 47 -0.07 -2.48 -4.94
C LEU A 47 0.33 -2.76 -6.40
N ALA A 48 1.11 -3.82 -6.62
CA ALA A 48 1.48 -4.26 -7.96
C ALA A 48 0.23 -4.60 -8.80
N ASN A 49 -0.73 -5.36 -8.25
CA ASN A 49 -1.96 -5.70 -8.96
C ASN A 49 -2.76 -4.43 -9.31
N LYS A 50 -2.86 -3.48 -8.39
CA LYS A 50 -3.52 -2.19 -8.62
C LYS A 50 -2.87 -1.34 -9.70
N LEU A 51 -1.55 -1.42 -9.86
CA LEU A 51 -0.82 -0.66 -10.87
C LEU A 51 -0.84 -1.37 -12.23
N TYR A 52 -0.66 -2.69 -12.27
CA TYR A 52 -0.48 -3.46 -13.51
C TYR A 52 -1.78 -4.00 -14.12
N HIS A 53 -2.85 -4.20 -13.33
CA HIS A 53 -4.11 -4.78 -13.80
C HIS A 53 -5.23 -3.74 -13.80
N GLN A 54 -5.06 -2.67 -14.58
CA GLN A 54 -6.17 -1.79 -14.92
C GLN A 54 -7.16 -2.56 -15.81
N PRO A 55 -8.47 -2.59 -15.52
CA PRO A 55 -9.44 -3.08 -16.47
C PRO A 55 -9.32 -2.21 -17.74
N GLY A 56 -8.88 -2.82 -18.84
CA GLY A 56 -8.77 -2.13 -20.12
C GLY A 56 -10.10 -1.46 -20.51
N PRO A 57 -10.07 -0.36 -21.29
CA PRO A 57 -11.25 0.43 -21.57
C PRO A 57 -12.28 -0.41 -22.34
N SER A 58 -13.24 -0.95 -21.61
CA SER A 58 -14.53 -1.43 -22.13
C SER A 58 -15.57 -0.31 -21.99
N SER A 59 -15.21 0.91 -22.41
CA SER A 59 -16.18 2.00 -22.55
C SER A 59 -15.81 2.93 -23.72
N PRO A 60 -16.74 3.20 -24.65
CA PRO A 60 -16.44 3.81 -25.94
C PRO A 60 -16.26 5.34 -25.91
N ASN A 61 -16.09 5.99 -24.75
CA ASN A 61 -16.24 7.44 -24.60
C ASN A 61 -15.06 8.21 -23.98
N SER A 62 -13.85 7.65 -23.93
CA SER A 62 -12.68 8.39 -23.43
C SER A 62 -11.87 8.97 -24.59
N ASN A 63 -11.64 10.29 -24.57
CA ASN A 63 -10.89 11.05 -25.57
C ASN A 63 -9.50 10.43 -25.87
N THR A 64 -9.42 9.63 -26.92
CA THR A 64 -8.17 9.05 -27.43
C THR A 64 -7.45 10.08 -28.29
N MET A 65 -6.23 10.50 -27.89
CA MET A 65 -5.29 11.08 -28.85
C MET A 65 -4.68 9.94 -29.67
N ILE A 66 -5.23 9.69 -30.85
CA ILE A 66 -4.64 8.80 -31.85
C ILE A 66 -3.47 9.55 -32.50
N VAL A 67 -2.24 9.13 -32.23
CA VAL A 67 -1.10 9.47 -33.08
C VAL A 67 -1.19 8.58 -34.32
N GLU A 68 -1.73 9.11 -35.40
CA GLU A 68 -1.77 8.42 -36.69
C GLU A 68 -0.35 8.38 -37.29
N SER A 69 0.40 7.31 -36.98
CA SER A 69 1.56 6.94 -37.78
C SER A 69 1.13 5.98 -38.88
N ASN A 70 1.05 6.51 -40.10
CA ASN A 70 0.91 5.73 -41.33
C ASN A 70 2.10 4.77 -41.49
N GLY A 71 1.86 3.45 -41.40
CA GLY A 71 2.86 2.44 -41.72
C GLY A 71 2.39 1.03 -41.46
N PHE A 72 2.10 0.30 -42.54
CA PHE A 72 1.79 -1.13 -42.58
C PHE A 72 2.74 -2.00 -41.74
N THR A 73 2.20 -2.75 -40.77
CA THR A 73 2.57 -4.17 -40.49
C THR A 73 1.50 -4.83 -39.62
N ASN A 74 1.03 -6.00 -40.05
CA ASN A 74 0.23 -6.92 -39.24
C ASN A 74 1.12 -7.46 -38.10
N ASP A 75 0.88 -7.02 -36.87
CA ASP A 75 1.37 -7.65 -35.65
C ASP A 75 0.24 -7.60 -34.62
N ASP A 76 -0.15 -8.76 -34.09
CA ASP A 76 -1.20 -8.95 -33.08
C ASP A 76 -0.74 -8.47 -31.67
N SER A 77 0.10 -7.44 -31.63
CA SER A 77 0.45 -6.75 -30.38
C SER A 77 -0.71 -5.83 -30.03
N VAL A 78 -1.68 -6.36 -29.28
CA VAL A 78 -2.70 -5.56 -28.59
C VAL A 78 -1.98 -4.38 -27.94
N PRO A 79 -2.26 -3.13 -28.35
CA PRO A 79 -1.61 -1.98 -27.73
C PRO A 79 -1.99 -2.03 -26.25
N ILE A 80 -0.99 -2.19 -25.39
CA ILE A 80 -1.16 -2.09 -23.94
C ILE A 80 -1.56 -0.62 -23.70
N VAL A 81 -2.86 -0.37 -23.67
CA VAL A 81 -3.41 0.92 -23.28
C VAL A 81 -3.09 1.06 -21.80
N VAL A 82 -1.99 1.74 -21.50
CA VAL A 82 -1.67 2.16 -20.15
C VAL A 82 -2.66 3.26 -19.80
N ASP A 83 -3.72 2.89 -19.09
CA ASP A 83 -4.61 3.88 -18.48
C ASP A 83 -3.74 4.74 -17.54
N GLN A 84 -3.70 6.06 -17.80
CA GLN A 84 -2.94 7.02 -16.98
C GLN A 84 -3.61 7.27 -15.62
N ARG A 85 -4.73 6.60 -15.35
CA ARG A 85 -5.38 6.57 -14.04
C ARG A 85 -4.48 5.82 -13.05
N LEU A 86 -4.09 6.49 -11.97
CA LEU A 86 -3.54 5.83 -10.79
C LEU A 86 -4.65 5.63 -9.76
N PRO A 87 -5.27 4.44 -9.69
CA PRO A 87 -6.49 4.25 -8.91
C PRO A 87 -6.28 4.51 -7.42
N ILE A 88 -5.08 4.22 -6.90
CA ILE A 88 -4.73 4.45 -5.48
C ILE A 88 -4.80 5.92 -5.03
N LEU A 89 -4.71 6.88 -5.96
CA LEU A 89 -4.82 8.31 -5.68
C LEU A 89 -6.15 8.90 -6.12
N GLN A 90 -6.81 8.28 -7.10
CA GLN A 90 -8.01 8.80 -7.74
C GLN A 90 -9.29 8.11 -7.25
N ASP A 91 -9.18 6.90 -6.69
CA ASP A 91 -10.28 6.20 -6.06
C ASP A 91 -10.56 6.81 -4.68
N GLN A 92 -11.80 6.64 -4.25
CA GLN A 92 -12.21 7.01 -2.89
C GLN A 92 -11.45 6.15 -1.88
N VAL A 93 -11.02 6.77 -0.78
CA VAL A 93 -10.22 6.09 0.26
C VAL A 93 -10.94 4.91 0.88
N GLU A 94 -12.27 4.95 0.89
CA GLU A 94 -13.16 3.87 1.30
C GLU A 94 -13.01 2.64 0.39
N LEU A 95 -13.04 2.84 -0.93
CA LEU A 95 -12.88 1.76 -1.91
C LEU A 95 -11.48 1.15 -1.85
N VAL A 96 -10.46 1.99 -1.66
CA VAL A 96 -9.07 1.53 -1.48
C VAL A 96 -8.96 0.68 -0.21
N ALA A 97 -9.55 1.12 0.90
CA ALA A 97 -9.52 0.40 2.16
C ALA A 97 -10.25 -0.95 2.09
N GLU A 98 -11.44 -0.98 1.50
CA GLU A 98 -12.21 -2.21 1.28
C GLU A 98 -11.45 -3.20 0.39
N ASP A 99 -10.79 -2.71 -0.66
CA ASP A 99 -10.04 -3.57 -1.56
C ASP A 99 -8.78 -4.17 -0.91
N ILE A 100 -8.06 -3.40 -0.12
CA ILE A 100 -6.95 -3.91 0.72
C ILE A 100 -7.49 -4.97 1.68
N LEU A 101 -8.60 -4.69 2.36
CA LEU A 101 -9.20 -5.62 3.32
C LEU A 101 -9.66 -6.92 2.65
N ASN A 102 -10.30 -6.84 1.49
CA ASN A 102 -10.73 -8.00 0.70
C ASN A 102 -9.53 -8.80 0.19
N THR A 103 -8.44 -8.13 -0.19
CA THR A 103 -7.19 -8.80 -0.53
C THR A 103 -6.63 -9.56 0.67
N MET A 104 -6.64 -8.95 1.86
CA MET A 104 -6.23 -9.62 3.09
C MET A 104 -7.11 -10.82 3.44
N LYS A 105 -8.44 -10.69 3.32
CA LYS A 105 -9.41 -11.76 3.58
C LYS A 105 -9.28 -12.94 2.60
N SER A 106 -9.07 -12.65 1.31
CA SER A 106 -8.93 -13.67 0.26
C SER A 106 -7.54 -14.32 0.23
N SER A 107 -6.55 -13.68 0.85
CA SER A 107 -5.20 -14.20 0.93
C SER A 107 -5.14 -15.47 1.78
N ASN A 108 -4.65 -16.56 1.19
CA ASN A 108 -4.32 -17.80 1.93
C ASN A 108 -3.00 -17.66 2.74
N TYR A 109 -2.54 -16.44 2.99
CA TYR A 109 -1.21 -16.18 3.53
C TYR A 109 -1.12 -16.52 5.03
N SER A 110 0.08 -16.90 5.44
CA SER A 110 0.43 -17.36 6.79
C SER A 110 0.32 -16.30 7.88
N TRP A 111 0.00 -15.03 7.57
CA TRP A 111 -0.04 -13.95 8.56
C TRP A 111 -1.06 -14.22 9.68
N GLN A 112 -2.21 -14.82 9.34
CA GLN A 112 -3.22 -15.26 10.32
C GLN A 112 -2.70 -16.39 11.24
N ARG A 113 -1.73 -17.18 10.78
CA ARG A 113 -1.16 -18.33 11.52
C ARG A 113 0.03 -17.94 12.39
N ASN A 114 0.46 -16.68 12.36
CA ASN A 114 1.68 -16.24 13.02
C ASN A 114 1.49 -15.84 14.49
N GLY A 115 0.33 -16.16 15.10
CA GLY A 115 0.06 -15.87 16.52
C GLY A 115 -0.03 -14.37 16.83
N LEU A 116 -0.41 -13.57 15.83
CA LEU A 116 -0.60 -12.13 15.98
C LEU A 116 -1.90 -11.87 16.74
N GLU A 117 -1.87 -10.97 17.71
CA GLU A 117 -3.05 -10.54 18.47
C GLU A 117 -3.70 -9.33 17.81
N LYS A 118 -2.86 -8.34 17.46
CA LYS A 118 -3.27 -7.04 16.97
C LYS A 118 -2.41 -6.65 15.79
N ILE A 119 -3.07 -6.19 14.74
CA ILE A 119 -2.46 -5.68 13.52
C ILE A 119 -3.02 -4.29 13.28
N MET A 120 -2.15 -3.31 13.07
CA MET A 120 -2.53 -2.00 12.58
C MET A 120 -1.78 -1.73 11.28
N ILE A 121 -2.52 -1.45 10.22
CA ILE A 121 -1.98 -1.08 8.91
C ILE A 121 -2.37 0.37 8.67
N LYS A 122 -1.38 1.23 8.44
CA LYS A 122 -1.61 2.60 8.01
C LYS A 122 -1.11 2.76 6.58
N VAL A 123 -2.00 3.14 5.68
CA VAL A 123 -1.68 3.46 4.30
C VAL A 123 -1.90 4.94 4.10
N ARG A 124 -0.89 5.62 3.57
CA ARG A 124 -0.95 7.03 3.22
C ARG A 124 -0.54 7.20 1.77
N THR A 125 -1.30 7.98 1.02
CA THR A 125 -1.06 8.22 -0.39
C THR A 125 -1.09 9.71 -0.66
N GLY A 126 -0.38 10.17 -1.70
CA GLY A 126 -0.43 11.57 -2.08
C GLY A 126 0.63 11.95 -3.10
N HIS A 127 0.79 13.26 -3.26
CA HIS A 127 1.87 13.82 -4.05
C HIS A 127 3.11 14.07 -3.19
N VAL A 128 4.29 13.91 -3.77
CA VAL A 128 5.55 14.08 -3.04
C VAL A 128 5.71 15.50 -2.46
N TYR A 129 5.13 16.53 -3.08
CA TYR A 129 5.15 17.89 -2.53
C TYR A 129 4.37 18.03 -1.21
N THR A 130 3.39 17.17 -0.93
CA THR A 130 2.68 17.17 0.37
C THR A 130 3.41 16.36 1.43
N TYR A 131 4.37 15.52 1.04
CA TYR A 131 5.09 14.62 1.93
C TYR A 131 5.88 15.37 3.02
N HIS A 132 6.43 16.55 2.70
CA HIS A 132 7.14 17.42 3.65
C HIS A 132 6.28 17.98 4.77
N SER A 133 4.96 18.06 4.57
CA SER A 133 4.03 18.59 5.57
C SER A 133 3.64 17.55 6.62
N LEU A 134 4.11 16.30 6.46
CA LEU A 134 3.83 15.22 7.40
C LEU A 134 4.80 15.34 8.59
N GLU A 135 4.28 15.29 9.82
CA GLU A 135 5.07 15.40 11.06
C GLU A 135 6.15 14.30 11.20
N ASP A 136 5.92 13.15 10.57
CA ASP A 136 6.84 12.01 10.49
C ASP A 136 7.78 12.08 9.26
N GLY A 137 7.60 13.11 8.43
CA GLY A 137 8.31 13.39 7.19
C GLY A 137 9.72 13.89 7.49
N GLN A 138 10.62 12.94 7.84
CA GLN A 138 12.05 13.17 7.77
C GLN A 138 12.43 13.91 6.47
N PRO A 139 13.52 14.69 6.45
CA PRO A 139 13.95 15.44 5.27
C PRO A 139 14.52 14.47 4.22
N LEU A 140 13.64 13.69 3.58
CA LEU A 140 13.99 12.70 2.56
C LEU A 140 14.23 13.36 1.21
N ILE A 141 13.69 14.55 0.98
CA ILE A 141 14.01 15.34 -0.22
C ILE A 141 15.10 16.34 0.15
N THR A 142 16.35 15.88 0.07
CA THR A 142 17.45 16.81 -0.09
C THR A 142 17.33 17.46 -1.47
N GLN A 143 17.94 18.64 -1.64
CA GLN A 143 17.96 19.34 -2.93
C GLN A 143 18.49 18.43 -4.06
N ASP A 144 19.41 17.51 -3.75
CA ASP A 144 19.97 16.54 -4.70
C ASP A 144 18.98 15.44 -5.12
N MET A 145 17.88 15.24 -4.39
CA MET A 145 16.85 14.24 -4.72
C MET A 145 15.63 14.87 -5.41
N GLU A 146 15.60 16.20 -5.57
CA GLU A 146 14.48 16.91 -6.20
C GLU A 146 14.24 16.44 -7.65
N GLU A 147 15.31 16.21 -8.41
CA GLU A 147 15.22 15.65 -9.78
C GLU A 147 14.62 14.24 -9.81
N LEU A 148 14.89 13.42 -8.79
CA LEU A 148 14.31 12.08 -8.67
C LEU A 148 12.81 12.18 -8.37
N PHE A 149 12.41 13.05 -7.45
CA PHE A 149 11.01 13.20 -7.08
C PHE A 149 10.16 13.93 -8.13
N GLN A 150 10.78 14.71 -9.02
CA GLN A 150 10.10 15.18 -10.22
C GLN A 150 9.75 14.01 -11.17
N GLN A 151 10.59 12.97 -11.23
CA GLN A 151 10.30 11.76 -12.01
C GLN A 151 9.30 10.83 -11.31
N PHE A 152 9.22 10.88 -9.98
CA PHE A 152 8.28 10.10 -9.17
C PHE A 152 7.43 11.02 -8.29
N PRO A 153 6.46 11.77 -8.86
CA PRO A 153 5.76 12.85 -8.17
C PRO A 153 4.74 12.36 -7.14
N LEU A 154 4.59 11.05 -6.96
CA LEU A 154 3.55 10.41 -6.17
C LEU A 154 4.16 9.45 -5.18
N PHE A 155 3.51 9.27 -4.03
CA PHE A 155 3.95 8.31 -3.03
C PHE A 155 2.80 7.49 -2.46
N VAL A 156 3.15 6.28 -2.02
CA VAL A 156 2.35 5.39 -1.17
C VAL A 156 3.24 4.97 -0.03
N GLU A 157 2.84 5.27 1.19
CA GLU A 157 3.50 4.89 2.43
C GLU A 157 2.63 3.85 3.14
N CYS A 158 3.24 2.74 3.54
CA CYS A 158 2.58 1.67 4.27
C CYS A 158 3.33 1.38 5.56
N HIS A 159 2.65 1.56 6.69
CA HIS A 159 3.14 1.18 8.01
C HIS A 159 2.37 -0.03 8.51
N VAL A 160 3.10 -1.05 8.92
CA VAL A 160 2.53 -2.26 9.53
C VAL A 160 3.03 -2.38 10.95
N TYR A 161 2.11 -2.35 11.90
CA TYR A 161 2.37 -2.58 13.31
C TYR A 161 1.74 -3.91 13.69
N THR A 162 2.51 -4.76 14.36
CA THR A 162 1.99 -6.04 14.83
C THR A 162 2.39 -6.28 16.28
N THR A 163 1.48 -6.87 17.05
CA THR A 163 1.74 -7.34 18.41
C THR A 163 1.50 -8.84 18.46
N SER A 164 2.45 -9.58 19.02
CA SER A 164 2.35 -11.03 19.22
C SER A 164 2.03 -11.37 20.67
N LEU A 165 1.32 -12.47 20.92
CA LEU A 165 1.17 -13.00 22.28
C LEU A 165 2.54 -13.41 22.82
N SER A 166 2.93 -12.88 23.97
CA SER A 166 4.14 -13.32 24.68
C SER A 166 3.95 -14.77 25.15
N SER A 167 4.87 -15.66 24.78
CA SER A 167 4.84 -17.10 25.02
C SER A 167 4.98 -17.55 26.49
N SER A 168 4.80 -16.65 27.46
CA SER A 168 5.13 -16.90 28.88
C SER A 168 3.97 -17.38 29.77
N LEU A 169 2.78 -17.67 29.24
CA LEU A 169 1.69 -18.26 30.02
C LEU A 169 1.22 -19.59 29.42
N PRO A 170 1.28 -20.71 30.16
CA PRO A 170 0.70 -21.96 29.72
C PRO A 170 -0.82 -21.93 29.95
N LEU A 171 -1.55 -22.52 28.99
CA LEU A 171 -2.99 -22.83 29.01
C LEU A 171 -3.97 -21.65 28.90
N GLN A 172 -4.48 -21.46 27.69
CA GLN A 172 -5.83 -21.91 27.32
C GLN A 172 -5.93 -21.82 25.78
N LYS A 173 -6.45 -22.86 25.12
CA LYS A 173 -6.93 -22.77 23.73
C LYS A 173 -8.20 -21.91 23.72
N SER A 174 -8.09 -20.63 24.05
CA SER A 174 -9.11 -19.67 23.65
C SER A 174 -8.93 -19.45 22.15
N SER A 175 -10.02 -19.34 21.42
CA SER A 175 -10.01 -18.90 20.03
C SER A 175 -9.40 -17.51 20.00
N THR A 176 -8.10 -17.40 19.71
CA THR A 176 -7.43 -16.10 19.62
C THR A 176 -7.85 -15.45 18.32
N THR A 177 -8.87 -14.59 18.40
CA THR A 177 -9.29 -13.72 17.31
C THR A 177 -8.21 -12.65 17.12
N THR A 178 -7.78 -12.44 15.88
CA THR A 178 -6.82 -11.39 15.53
C THR A 178 -7.59 -10.11 15.22
N GLN A 179 -7.26 -9.01 15.89
CA GLN A 179 -7.85 -7.70 15.60
C GLN A 179 -7.03 -6.96 14.55
N LEU A 180 -7.68 -6.53 13.47
CA LEU A 180 -7.09 -5.69 12.42
C LEU A 180 -7.69 -4.28 12.47
N LEU A 181 -6.82 -3.27 12.50
CA LEU A 181 -7.16 -1.88 12.23
C LEU A 181 -6.47 -1.43 10.95
N LEU A 182 -7.24 -1.18 9.90
CA LEU A 182 -6.75 -0.57 8.66
C LEU A 182 -7.10 0.91 8.66
N THR A 183 -6.13 1.78 8.41
CA THR A 183 -6.35 3.21 8.21
C THR A 183 -5.81 3.65 6.86
N VAL A 184 -6.62 4.32 6.05
CA VAL A 184 -6.24 4.81 4.73
C VAL A 184 -6.41 6.34 4.68
N GLU A 185 -5.34 7.03 4.31
CA GLU A 185 -5.30 8.47 4.13
C GLU A 185 -4.83 8.78 2.71
N ASN A 186 -5.55 9.64 2.01
CA ASN A 186 -5.01 10.34 0.86
C ASN A 186 -4.79 11.79 1.28
N VAL A 187 -3.52 12.20 1.38
CA VAL A 187 -3.13 13.51 1.94
C VAL A 187 -3.70 14.67 1.12
N THR A 188 -4.05 14.47 -0.14
CA THR A 188 -4.68 15.52 -0.95
C THR A 188 -6.21 15.55 -0.85
N ILE A 189 -6.86 14.46 -0.42
CA ILE A 189 -8.32 14.33 -0.36
C ILE A 189 -8.84 14.48 1.06
N ASN A 190 -8.22 13.80 2.03
CA ASN A 190 -8.66 13.75 3.43
C ASN A 190 -7.50 13.92 4.43
N PRO A 191 -6.74 15.04 4.35
CA PRO A 191 -5.59 15.27 5.23
C PRO A 191 -6.02 15.30 6.70
N GLY A 192 -5.34 14.52 7.55
CA GLY A 192 -5.60 14.44 8.99
C GLY A 192 -6.88 13.68 9.37
N HIS A 193 -7.65 13.21 8.38
CA HIS A 193 -8.92 12.50 8.58
C HIS A 193 -8.91 11.15 7.86
N PRO A 194 -8.03 10.21 8.26
CA PRO A 194 -7.93 8.90 7.62
C PRO A 194 -9.24 8.12 7.78
N TYR A 195 -9.64 7.43 6.71
CA TYR A 195 -10.70 6.42 6.77
C TYR A 195 -10.20 5.21 7.55
N LYS A 196 -11.08 4.57 8.32
CA LYS A 196 -10.71 3.49 9.24
C LYS A 196 -11.67 2.32 9.13
N ILE A 197 -11.12 1.11 9.03
CA ILE A 197 -11.87 -0.14 9.14
C ILE A 197 -11.28 -0.95 10.29
N MET A 198 -12.14 -1.51 11.14
CA MET A 198 -11.77 -2.45 12.20
C MET A 198 -12.45 -3.79 11.92
N GLU A 199 -11.67 -4.86 11.86
CA GLU A 199 -12.13 -6.21 11.52
C GLU A 199 -11.54 -7.23 12.49
N GLU A 200 -12.28 -8.30 12.73
CA GLU A 200 -11.87 -9.43 13.56
C GLU A 200 -11.73 -10.69 12.68
N PHE A 201 -10.60 -11.40 12.83
CA PHE A 201 -10.27 -12.64 12.10
C PHE A 201 -10.15 -13.85 13.01
#